data_AF-A0A7S1U6X9-F1
#
_entry.id   AF-A0A7S1U6X9-F1
#
_cell.length_a   1.000
_cell.length_b   1.000
_cell.length_c   1.000
_cell.angle_alpha   90.00
_cell.angle_beta   90.00
_cell.angle_gamma   90.00
#
_symmetry.space_group_name_H-M   'P 1'
#
loop_
_entity.id
_entity.type
_entity.pdbx_description
1 polymer ?
#
loop_
_entity_poly.entity_id
_entity_poly.type
_entity_poly.pdbx_seq_one_letter_code
_entity_poly.pdbx_strand_id
1 'polypeptide(L)'
;AARARGPRARRGARRGAAPGSARTSASASRRSTRLRRRTSRTRRSSRSSPRRRGRSRRSRRSWRRLSRCPGWTWRSTARCWRAPATDSQPLTLTLALSLDPEPWPETRNPKPETRTPNSGEDLDVRDAKIVELSKKMRGVNVALQRERDRSRAAARQVAGKDAEIELLREQLDAVASPAVRNKLRHMQTEARRRGSSIEADASIVSPAEVVEQAQKAMKDAAAVRSQNDELKHKLEVQRIENNQLNTTLKREIGDGDLFNAAIAGEGWRGRAQQITLLKTKVKRLERELRNGGHGSPGTQNFQRSRDAKDVDARAEAHVKSISTARQALLASQREEIAQLKAEQKESRQRLDAARSRLSTAQTDAARLRGQMKVMIDKADTDDSLIQELREQLSQTRRAAGMGGGSIALALGSTGGSSSGASPKAASHGAPRSSKSNDDLRAEIERLKKLTKRQGDVIDRQERTISGLRSELHDVQAHVRG
;
A
#
# COMPACT_ATOMS: atom_id res chain seq x y z
N ALA A 1 -56.01 53.08 7.53
CA ALA A 1 -55.43 54.38 7.90
C ALA A 1 -54.03 54.19 8.48
N ALA A 2 -53.03 54.77 7.81
CA ALA A 2 -51.66 55.16 8.20
C ALA A 2 -50.80 54.19 9.06
N ARG A 3 -49.55 53.80 8.75
CA ARG A 3 -48.39 54.42 8.04
C ARG A 3 -47.50 53.26 7.50
N ALA A 4 -47.05 53.18 6.25
CA ALA A 4 -45.97 53.93 5.54
C ALA A 4 -44.64 53.98 6.35
N ARG A 5 -43.47 53.52 5.90
CA ARG A 5 -42.76 53.75 4.61
C ARG A 5 -41.68 52.67 4.35
N GLY A 6 -41.37 52.47 3.06
CA GLY A 6 -40.48 51.44 2.51
C GLY A 6 -38.98 51.78 2.34
N PRO A 7 -38.30 51.20 1.33
CA PRO A 7 -36.89 50.80 1.39
C PRO A 7 -35.91 51.80 0.76
N ARG A 8 -34.62 51.68 1.11
CA ARG A 8 -33.52 52.43 0.47
C ARG A 8 -32.76 51.57 -0.53
N ALA A 9 -32.95 51.90 -1.81
CA ALA A 9 -32.00 51.64 -2.88
C ALA A 9 -30.86 52.66 -2.83
N ARG A 10 -29.63 52.25 -3.13
CA ARG A 10 -28.57 53.15 -3.62
C ARG A 10 -27.95 52.56 -4.88
N ARG A 11 -28.26 53.22 -6.00
CA ARG A 11 -27.47 53.22 -7.22
C ARG A 11 -26.24 54.09 -7.02
N GLY A 12 -25.11 53.67 -7.58
CA GLY A 12 -23.90 54.47 -7.77
C GLY A 12 -23.16 53.97 -9.00
N ALA A 13 -23.52 54.51 -10.15
CA ALA A 13 -22.80 54.33 -11.40
C ALA A 13 -21.61 55.31 -11.46
N ARG A 14 -20.48 54.90 -12.07
CA ARG A 14 -19.88 55.53 -13.27
C ARG A 14 -18.39 55.18 -13.46
N ARG A 15 -18.08 54.82 -14.72
CA ARG A 15 -16.88 55.13 -15.55
C ARG A 15 -15.55 54.54 -15.05
N GLY A 16 -14.74 53.82 -15.83
CA GLY A 16 -14.56 53.75 -17.28
C GLY A 16 -13.09 54.07 -17.58
N ALA A 17 -12.29 53.09 -18.03
CA ALA A 17 -11.09 53.25 -18.87
C ALA A 17 -10.40 51.88 -19.06
N ALA A 18 -10.31 51.45 -20.33
CA ALA A 18 -9.29 50.55 -20.85
C ALA A 18 -8.27 51.41 -21.65
N PRO A 19 -7.30 50.85 -22.40
CA PRO A 19 -6.27 49.87 -22.07
C PRO A 19 -4.85 50.47 -22.27
N GLY A 20 -3.80 49.81 -21.75
CA GLY A 20 -2.40 50.28 -21.90
C GLY A 20 -1.46 49.15 -22.29
N SER A 21 -0.90 49.24 -23.48
CA SER A 21 -0.02 48.27 -24.13
C SER A 21 1.46 48.62 -23.94
N ALA A 22 2.28 47.57 -23.82
CA ALA A 22 3.63 47.40 -24.39
C ALA A 22 4.86 48.10 -23.79
N ARG A 23 5.98 47.39 -24.05
CA ARG A 23 7.41 47.81 -24.13
C ARG A 23 8.20 47.88 -22.82
N THR A 24 9.48 47.51 -22.73
CA THR A 24 10.51 46.83 -23.55
C THR A 24 11.76 46.72 -22.66
N SER A 25 12.62 45.72 -22.93
CA SER A 25 14.09 45.72 -22.80
C SER A 25 14.81 46.45 -21.63
N ALA A 26 15.77 45.77 -20.99
CA ALA A 26 17.20 46.03 -21.24
C ALA A 26 18.14 45.24 -20.32
N SER A 27 19.06 44.55 -20.98
CA SER A 27 20.37 44.12 -20.54
C SER A 27 21.26 45.27 -20.03
N ALA A 28 22.07 45.04 -18.99
CA ALA A 28 23.29 45.81 -18.76
C ALA A 28 24.38 44.97 -18.07
N SER A 29 25.34 44.57 -18.90
CA SER A 29 26.72 44.23 -18.54
C SER A 29 27.43 45.42 -17.91
N ARG A 30 28.19 45.20 -16.82
CA ARG A 30 29.35 46.04 -16.48
C ARG A 30 30.50 45.21 -15.93
N ARG A 31 31.56 45.16 -16.73
CA ARG A 31 32.97 44.96 -16.35
C ARG A 31 33.42 46.05 -15.36
N SER A 32 34.38 45.72 -14.49
CA SER A 32 35.78 46.24 -14.57
C SER A 32 36.56 46.14 -13.25
N THR A 33 37.62 45.33 -13.30
CA THR A 33 39.02 45.62 -12.91
C THR A 33 39.37 46.37 -11.62
N ARG A 34 40.26 45.77 -10.80
CA ARG A 34 41.48 46.37 -10.22
C ARG A 34 42.33 45.24 -9.55
N LEU A 35 43.49 44.83 -10.06
CA LEU A 35 44.86 45.38 -9.99
C LEU A 35 45.53 45.39 -8.59
N ARG A 36 46.48 44.44 -8.45
CA ARG A 36 47.83 44.48 -7.83
C ARG A 36 48.05 45.03 -6.40
N ARG A 37 48.78 44.24 -5.59
CA ARG A 37 50.17 44.48 -5.06
C ARG A 37 50.61 43.24 -4.24
N ARG A 38 51.73 42.55 -4.57
CA ARG A 38 53.10 42.72 -4.02
C ARG A 38 53.09 42.86 -2.49
N THR A 39 53.71 41.97 -1.69
CA THR A 39 55.16 41.92 -1.36
C THR A 39 55.42 40.65 -0.52
N SER A 40 56.32 39.72 -0.88
CA SER A 40 57.79 39.68 -0.67
C SER A 40 58.24 39.00 0.63
N ARG A 41 59.24 38.11 0.48
CA ARG A 41 60.35 37.80 1.41
C ARG A 41 59.94 37.08 2.73
N THR A 42 60.69 36.13 3.31
CA THR A 42 62.09 35.67 3.20
C THR A 42 62.25 34.39 4.03
N ARG A 43 63.21 33.53 3.65
CA ARG A 43 64.24 32.83 4.48
C ARG A 43 63.87 32.49 5.94
N ARG A 44 64.18 31.32 6.51
CA ARG A 44 65.49 30.65 6.55
C ARG A 44 65.40 29.39 7.44
N SER A 45 66.26 28.39 7.14
CA SER A 45 67.04 27.52 8.06
C SER A 45 66.35 26.93 9.30
N SER A 46 66.09 25.62 9.33
CA SER A 46 67.02 24.56 9.79
C SER A 46 67.54 24.73 11.23
N ARG A 47 67.19 23.79 12.13
CA ARG A 47 68.13 22.89 12.84
C ARG A 47 67.48 22.20 14.06
N SER A 48 67.91 20.95 14.25
CA SER A 48 68.20 20.23 15.51
C SER A 48 67.07 19.85 16.49
N SER A 49 66.79 18.53 16.50
CA SER A 49 66.66 17.53 17.59
C SER A 49 67.02 17.92 19.04
N PRO A 50 66.94 16.99 20.04
CA PRO A 50 65.84 16.15 20.55
C PRO A 50 65.72 16.22 22.11
N ARG A 51 64.74 15.52 22.72
CA ARG A 51 64.78 14.81 24.05
C ARG A 51 63.58 15.06 25.01
N ARG A 52 63.10 13.90 25.50
CA ARG A 52 62.80 13.48 26.91
C ARG A 52 61.48 13.88 27.62
N ARG A 53 60.70 12.81 27.87
CA ARG A 53 60.26 12.21 29.17
C ARG A 53 59.51 13.06 30.21
N GLY A 54 58.34 12.54 30.61
CA GLY A 54 57.73 12.64 31.96
C GLY A 54 56.27 12.19 31.92
N ARG A 55 55.86 10.99 32.42
CA ARG A 55 55.38 10.69 33.80
C ARG A 55 54.34 11.74 34.28
N SER A 56 53.14 11.45 34.77
CA SER A 56 52.58 10.37 35.61
C SER A 56 51.03 10.45 35.48
N ARG A 57 50.16 9.43 35.56
CA ARG A 57 49.88 8.37 36.55
C ARG A 57 49.79 8.82 38.01
N ARG A 58 48.56 9.06 38.48
CA ARG A 58 47.94 8.66 39.77
C ARG A 58 46.57 9.37 39.85
N SER A 59 45.52 8.90 40.51
CA SER A 59 45.17 7.67 41.24
C SER A 59 43.95 8.05 42.07
N ARG A 60 42.97 7.15 42.21
CA ARG A 60 42.22 6.76 43.44
C ARG A 60 40.90 6.13 42.97
N ARG A 61 40.67 4.80 43.10
CA ARG A 61 40.53 3.95 44.31
C ARG A 61 39.62 4.63 45.34
N SER A 62 38.59 4.04 45.92
CA SER A 62 37.94 2.72 45.90
C SER A 62 36.51 3.00 46.41
N TRP A 63 35.55 2.09 46.37
CA TRP A 63 35.22 1.21 47.49
C TRP A 63 34.30 0.09 46.97
N ARG A 64 34.52 -1.10 47.51
CA ARG A 64 33.84 -2.37 47.16
C ARG A 64 32.55 -2.55 47.97
N ARG A 65 31.67 -3.38 47.40
CA ARG A 65 30.92 -4.54 47.98
C ARG A 65 29.44 -4.46 47.56
N LEU A 66 28.68 -5.53 47.33
CA LEU A 66 28.86 -6.97 47.08
C LEU A 66 27.42 -7.48 46.87
N SER A 67 27.12 -8.20 45.78
CA SER A 67 26.10 -9.29 45.66
C SER A 67 25.95 -9.66 44.18
N ARG A 68 26.59 -10.74 43.69
CA ARG A 68 26.08 -12.14 43.63
C ARG A 68 24.79 -12.31 42.81
N CYS A 69 24.91 -12.76 41.56
CA CYS A 69 24.49 -14.10 41.06
C CYS A 69 24.49 -14.17 39.50
N PRO A 70 24.58 -15.38 38.90
CA PRO A 70 25.41 -15.63 37.71
C PRO A 70 24.71 -16.27 36.50
N GLY A 71 25.43 -16.29 35.37
CA GLY A 71 25.25 -17.22 34.24
C GLY A 71 24.36 -16.67 33.12
N TRP A 72 24.59 -16.89 31.83
CA TRP A 72 25.28 -17.97 31.12
C TRP A 72 25.97 -17.41 29.87
N THR A 73 27.17 -17.90 29.58
CA THR A 73 27.92 -17.69 28.33
C THR A 73 27.71 -18.88 27.39
N TRP A 74 27.27 -18.68 26.15
CA TRP A 74 27.45 -19.64 25.04
C TRP A 74 27.57 -18.82 23.74
N ARG A 75 28.77 -18.52 23.24
CA ARG A 75 29.57 -19.29 22.27
C ARG A 75 28.79 -19.89 21.10
N SER A 76 29.13 -19.34 19.93
CA SER A 76 29.04 -19.86 18.58
C SER A 76 29.09 -21.38 18.46
N THR A 77 28.15 -21.96 17.72
CA THR A 77 28.42 -23.08 16.82
C THR A 77 27.53 -22.93 15.59
N ALA A 78 28.19 -22.71 14.44
CA ALA A 78 27.64 -23.00 13.14
C ALA A 78 27.29 -24.49 13.08
N ARG A 79 26.08 -24.83 12.67
CA ARG A 79 25.71 -26.19 12.34
C ARG A 79 24.92 -26.18 11.04
N CYS A 80 25.60 -26.63 9.98
CA CYS A 80 25.02 -27.05 8.73
C CYS A 80 23.85 -28.00 8.99
N TRP A 81 22.66 -27.64 8.54
CA TRP A 81 21.59 -28.61 8.31
C TRP A 81 21.49 -28.84 6.81
N ARG A 82 21.96 -30.03 6.45
CA ARG A 82 21.87 -30.68 5.15
C ARG A 82 20.41 -31.14 5.00
N ALA A 83 19.77 -30.79 3.90
CA ALA A 83 18.44 -31.27 3.54
C ALA A 83 18.49 -32.79 3.25
N PRO A 84 17.50 -33.58 3.70
CA PRO A 84 17.21 -34.85 3.08
C PRO A 84 16.15 -34.66 1.98
N ALA A 85 16.52 -35.07 0.76
CA ALA A 85 15.57 -35.42 -0.28
C ALA A 85 14.93 -36.76 0.11
N THR A 86 13.61 -36.81 0.15
CA THR A 86 12.84 -38.06 0.06
C THR A 86 11.56 -37.79 -0.71
N ASP A 87 11.48 -38.42 -1.88
CA ASP A 87 10.24 -38.76 -2.55
C ASP A 87 9.20 -39.25 -1.54
N SER A 88 7.99 -38.68 -1.58
CA SER A 88 6.85 -39.24 -0.86
C SER A 88 5.60 -39.00 -1.70
N GLN A 89 5.03 -40.11 -2.15
CA GLN A 89 3.82 -40.16 -2.95
C GLN A 89 2.62 -39.55 -2.21
N PRO A 90 1.60 -39.06 -2.93
CA PRO A 90 0.36 -38.64 -2.31
C PRO A 90 -0.41 -39.86 -1.80
N LEU A 91 -0.38 -40.11 -0.50
CA LEU A 91 -1.35 -40.99 0.15
C LEU A 91 -2.72 -40.32 0.11
N THR A 92 -3.53 -40.73 -0.85
CA THR A 92 -4.99 -40.57 -0.81
C THR A 92 -5.52 -41.38 0.38
N LEU A 93 -5.79 -40.70 1.50
CA LEU A 93 -6.59 -41.27 2.58
C LEU A 93 -8.06 -41.26 2.16
N THR A 94 -8.45 -42.29 1.43
CA THR A 94 -9.84 -42.70 1.25
C THR A 94 -10.32 -43.29 2.58
N LEU A 95 -10.89 -42.46 3.44
CA LEU A 95 -11.62 -42.90 4.63
C LEU A 95 -12.98 -43.47 4.17
N ALA A 96 -12.95 -44.72 3.72
CA ALA A 96 -14.13 -45.56 3.59
C ALA A 96 -14.61 -45.92 5.01
N LEU A 97 -15.48 -45.09 5.58
CA LEU A 97 -16.31 -45.45 6.72
C LEU A 97 -17.43 -46.38 6.22
N SER A 98 -17.08 -47.66 6.11
CA SER A 98 -18.05 -48.76 6.11
C SER A 98 -18.64 -48.81 7.52
N LEU A 99 -19.73 -48.09 7.76
CA LEU A 99 -20.62 -48.41 8.88
C LEU A 99 -21.61 -49.42 8.35
N ASP A 100 -21.39 -50.68 8.74
CA ASP A 100 -22.44 -51.69 8.75
C ASP A 100 -23.62 -51.15 9.58
N PRO A 101 -24.85 -51.23 9.08
CA PRO A 101 -26.02 -50.93 9.89
C PRO A 101 -26.20 -52.07 10.90
N GLU A 102 -25.83 -51.84 12.16
CA GLU A 102 -26.24 -52.75 13.23
C GLU A 102 -27.77 -52.85 13.28
N PRO A 103 -28.31 -54.08 13.39
CA PRO A 103 -29.75 -54.28 13.53
C PRO A 103 -30.22 -53.71 14.87
N TRP A 104 -31.26 -52.89 14.80
CA TRP A 104 -31.96 -52.34 15.94
C TRP A 104 -32.34 -53.44 16.94
N PRO A 105 -32.10 -53.27 18.25
CA PRO A 105 -32.54 -54.25 19.23
C PRO A 105 -34.06 -54.29 19.26
N GLU A 106 -34.58 -55.48 18.96
CA GLU A 106 -35.98 -55.87 19.06
C GLU A 106 -36.59 -55.47 20.39
N THR A 107 -37.76 -54.87 20.26
CA THR A 107 -38.68 -54.42 21.30
C THR A 107 -38.99 -55.53 22.31
N ARG A 108 -38.46 -55.42 23.53
CA ARG A 108 -39.16 -55.97 24.71
C ARG A 108 -40.29 -55.01 25.06
N ASN A 109 -41.49 -55.41 24.64
CA ASN A 109 -42.76 -54.77 24.87
C ASN A 109 -43.10 -54.79 26.39
N PRO A 110 -43.06 -53.68 27.14
CA PRO A 110 -43.64 -53.66 28.47
C PRO A 110 -45.17 -53.57 28.33
N LYS A 111 -45.83 -54.53 28.95
CA LYS A 111 -47.27 -54.68 29.18
C LYS A 111 -47.98 -53.31 29.36
N PRO A 112 -49.13 -53.05 28.70
CA PRO A 112 -49.85 -51.80 28.86
C PRO A 112 -50.58 -51.79 30.21
N GLU A 113 -49.91 -51.28 31.25
CA GLU A 113 -50.62 -50.84 32.44
C GLU A 113 -51.38 -49.55 32.09
N THR A 114 -52.69 -49.65 32.18
CA THR A 114 -53.66 -48.58 32.04
C THR A 114 -53.41 -47.50 33.08
N ARG A 115 -52.50 -46.57 32.77
CA ARG A 115 -52.38 -45.29 33.47
C ARG A 115 -53.38 -44.34 32.81
N THR A 116 -54.45 -44.05 33.54
CA THR A 116 -55.47 -43.06 33.20
C THR A 116 -54.84 -41.75 32.69
N PRO A 117 -55.26 -41.19 31.54
CA PRO A 117 -54.75 -39.92 31.04
C PRO A 117 -55.48 -38.80 31.78
N ASN A 118 -54.92 -38.36 32.91
CA ASN A 118 -55.45 -37.20 33.61
C ASN A 118 -54.33 -36.34 34.21
N SER A 119 -53.65 -35.62 33.33
CA SER A 119 -52.94 -34.37 33.61
C SER A 119 -52.50 -33.77 32.26
N GLY A 120 -53.30 -32.87 31.68
CA GLY A 120 -52.83 -32.04 30.55
C GLY A 120 -51.52 -31.31 30.88
N GLU A 121 -51.25 -31.13 32.17
CA GLU A 121 -50.03 -30.53 32.73
C GLU A 121 -48.75 -31.36 32.45
N ASP A 122 -48.78 -32.69 32.42
CA ASP A 122 -47.56 -33.50 32.19
C ASP A 122 -47.14 -33.55 30.71
N LEU A 123 -48.11 -33.46 29.79
CA LEU A 123 -47.85 -33.31 28.36
C LEU A 123 -47.24 -31.93 28.07
N ASP A 124 -47.75 -30.88 28.72
CA ASP A 124 -47.21 -29.53 28.61
C ASP A 124 -45.75 -29.44 29.11
N VAL A 125 -45.39 -30.17 30.18
CA VAL A 125 -44.00 -30.23 30.66
C VAL A 125 -43.09 -30.97 29.68
N ARG A 126 -43.57 -32.07 29.08
CA ARG A 126 -42.81 -32.83 28.07
C ARG A 126 -42.60 -32.02 26.80
N ASP A 127 -43.64 -31.35 26.32
CA ASP A 127 -43.60 -30.53 25.11
C ASP A 127 -42.76 -29.27 25.34
N ALA A 128 -42.85 -28.65 26.52
CA ALA A 128 -41.95 -27.58 26.93
C ALA A 128 -40.48 -28.06 26.89
N LYS A 129 -40.20 -29.29 27.33
CA LYS A 129 -38.84 -29.86 27.27
C LYS A 129 -38.37 -30.12 25.85
N ILE A 130 -39.22 -30.64 24.98
CA ILE A 130 -38.91 -30.87 23.56
C ILE A 130 -38.61 -29.52 22.87
N VAL A 131 -39.40 -28.48 23.15
CA VAL A 131 -39.16 -27.13 22.62
C VAL A 131 -37.86 -26.54 23.17
N GLU A 132 -37.56 -26.73 24.45
CA GLU A 132 -36.32 -26.27 25.07
C GLU A 132 -35.09 -26.96 24.45
N LEU A 133 -35.14 -28.28 24.28
CA LEU A 133 -34.08 -29.06 23.62
C LEU A 133 -33.93 -28.67 22.16
N SER A 134 -35.04 -28.43 21.44
CA SER A 134 -35.01 -27.95 20.05
C SER A 134 -34.40 -26.56 19.94
N LYS A 135 -34.69 -25.65 20.89
CA LYS A 135 -34.07 -24.32 20.96
C LYS A 135 -32.57 -24.43 21.25
N LYS A 136 -32.17 -25.31 22.17
CA LYS A 136 -30.75 -25.60 22.46
C LYS A 136 -30.03 -26.18 21.25
N MET A 137 -30.63 -27.14 20.54
CA MET A 137 -30.06 -27.75 19.33
C MET A 137 -29.89 -26.72 18.21
N ARG A 138 -30.87 -25.83 18.00
CA ARG A 138 -30.72 -24.70 17.05
C ARG A 138 -29.61 -23.75 17.47
N GLY A 139 -29.51 -23.42 18.76
CA GLY A 139 -28.43 -22.59 19.30
C GLY A 139 -27.04 -23.18 19.06
N VAL A 140 -26.85 -24.46 19.36
CA VAL A 140 -25.61 -25.20 19.11
C VAL A 140 -25.27 -25.23 17.62
N ASN A 141 -26.26 -25.48 16.74
CA ASN A 141 -26.03 -25.47 15.29
C ASN A 141 -25.62 -24.09 14.78
N VAL A 142 -26.23 -23.00 15.27
CA VAL A 142 -25.83 -21.63 14.91
C VAL A 142 -24.42 -21.32 15.42
N ALA A 143 -24.08 -21.73 16.64
CA ALA A 143 -22.74 -21.55 17.20
C ALA A 143 -21.68 -22.33 16.39
N LEU A 144 -21.98 -23.56 15.99
CA LEU A 144 -21.12 -24.39 15.15
C LEU A 144 -20.93 -23.79 13.76
N GLN A 145 -21.97 -23.24 13.13
CA GLN A 145 -21.84 -22.55 11.84
C GLN A 145 -20.98 -21.28 11.96
N ARG A 146 -21.19 -20.49 13.03
CA ARG A 146 -20.33 -19.33 13.32
C ARG A 146 -18.86 -19.73 13.51
N GLU A 147 -18.61 -20.84 14.20
CA GLU A 147 -17.25 -21.35 14.41
C GLU A 147 -16.62 -21.83 13.10
N ARG A 148 -17.37 -22.59 12.27
CA ARG A 148 -16.93 -22.97 10.92
C ARG A 148 -16.61 -21.78 10.02
N ASP A 149 -17.44 -20.72 10.06
CA ASP A 149 -17.20 -19.52 9.27
C ASP A 149 -15.98 -18.74 9.76
N ARG A 150 -15.73 -18.67 11.07
CA ARG A 150 -14.49 -18.12 11.64
C ARG A 150 -13.27 -18.95 11.22
N SER A 151 -13.36 -20.27 11.28
CA SER A 151 -12.29 -21.18 10.87
C SER A 151 -11.99 -21.06 9.37
N ARG A 152 -13.01 -20.91 8.52
CA ARG A 152 -12.84 -20.60 7.08
C ARG A 152 -12.21 -19.23 6.85
N ALA A 153 -12.60 -18.21 7.61
CA ALA A 153 -12.02 -16.87 7.50
C ALA A 153 -10.54 -16.86 7.91
N ALA A 154 -10.20 -17.55 9.00
CA ALA A 154 -8.82 -17.74 9.44
C ALA A 154 -7.99 -18.50 8.40
N ALA A 155 -8.52 -19.59 7.83
CA ALA A 155 -7.85 -20.34 6.77
C ALA A 155 -7.56 -19.49 5.52
N ARG A 156 -8.49 -18.60 5.13
CA ARG A 156 -8.26 -17.64 4.03
C ARG A 156 -7.17 -16.63 4.35
N GLN A 157 -7.07 -16.16 5.59
CA GLN A 157 -6.00 -15.25 6.01
C GLN A 157 -4.64 -15.94 6.00
N VAL A 158 -4.56 -17.18 6.49
CA VAL A 158 -3.34 -18.00 6.45
C VAL A 158 -2.91 -18.23 5.00
N ALA A 159 -3.80 -18.68 4.12
CA ALA A 159 -3.49 -18.87 2.71
C ALA A 159 -3.04 -17.56 2.02
N GLY A 160 -3.66 -16.42 2.36
CA GLY A 160 -3.23 -15.12 1.85
C GLY A 160 -1.84 -14.71 2.34
N LYS A 161 -1.50 -15.02 3.59
CA LYS A 161 -0.18 -14.76 4.17
C LYS A 161 0.89 -15.70 3.63
N ASP A 162 0.56 -16.96 3.37
CA ASP A 162 1.46 -17.92 2.74
C ASP A 162 1.81 -17.49 1.30
N ALA A 163 0.83 -17.01 0.53
CA ALA A 163 1.08 -16.45 -0.80
C ALA A 163 1.97 -15.20 -0.76
N GLU A 164 1.79 -14.33 0.25
CA GLU A 164 2.65 -13.17 0.48
C GLU A 164 4.09 -13.58 0.84
N ILE A 165 4.25 -14.61 1.67
CA ILE A 165 5.56 -15.17 2.03
C ILE A 165 6.26 -15.76 0.80
N GLU A 166 5.57 -16.52 -0.04
CA GLU A 166 6.14 -17.08 -1.27
C GLU A 166 6.59 -15.98 -2.24
N LEU A 167 5.77 -14.94 -2.43
CA LEU A 167 6.17 -13.80 -3.27
C LEU A 167 7.40 -13.06 -2.71
N LEU A 168 7.51 -12.91 -1.39
CA LEU A 168 8.69 -12.33 -0.76
C LEU A 168 9.92 -13.24 -0.87
N ARG A 169 9.75 -14.57 -0.81
CA ARG A 169 10.83 -15.54 -1.04
C ARG A 169 11.32 -15.47 -2.48
N GLU A 170 10.44 -15.43 -3.47
CA GLU A 170 10.80 -15.27 -4.89
C GLU A 170 11.58 -13.97 -5.14
N GLN A 171 11.15 -12.87 -4.51
CA GLN A 171 11.88 -11.59 -4.57
C GLN A 171 13.26 -11.69 -3.93
N LEU A 172 13.37 -12.39 -2.80
CA LEU A 172 14.64 -12.61 -2.12
C LEU A 172 15.58 -13.48 -2.96
N ASP A 173 15.08 -14.53 -3.60
CA ASP A 173 15.85 -15.42 -4.47
C ASP A 173 16.29 -14.72 -5.76
N ALA A 174 15.45 -13.84 -6.32
CA ALA A 174 15.83 -12.99 -7.44
C ALA A 174 16.99 -12.05 -7.10
N VAL A 175 17.03 -11.50 -5.89
CA VAL A 175 18.13 -10.64 -5.39
C VAL A 175 19.35 -11.47 -4.95
N ALA A 176 19.13 -12.64 -4.35
CA ALA A 176 20.16 -13.56 -3.92
C ALA A 176 20.78 -14.34 -5.10
N SER A 177 20.18 -14.30 -6.29
CA SER A 177 20.70 -14.95 -7.49
C SER A 177 22.19 -14.64 -7.67
N PRO A 178 23.06 -15.66 -7.81
CA PRO A 178 24.49 -15.48 -8.03
C PRO A 178 24.78 -14.57 -9.22
N ALA A 179 23.92 -14.55 -10.24
CA ALA A 179 24.05 -13.66 -11.39
C ALA A 179 23.91 -12.17 -11.01
N VAL A 180 22.96 -11.82 -10.12
CA VAL A 180 22.78 -10.44 -9.64
C VAL A 180 23.92 -10.03 -8.71
N ARG A 181 24.37 -10.93 -7.82
CA ARG A 181 25.54 -10.70 -6.96
C ARG A 181 26.84 -10.56 -7.75
N ASN A 182 27.06 -11.38 -8.78
CA ASN A 182 28.24 -11.31 -9.64
C ASN A 182 28.20 -10.04 -10.50
N LYS A 183 27.03 -9.63 -10.99
CA LYS A 183 26.85 -8.37 -11.72
C LYS A 183 27.11 -7.14 -10.83
N LEU A 184 26.66 -7.16 -9.58
CA LEU A 184 26.94 -6.10 -8.62
C LEU A 184 28.44 -6.03 -8.25
N ARG A 185 29.11 -7.18 -8.11
CA ARG A 185 30.57 -7.25 -7.92
C ARG A 185 31.34 -6.78 -9.15
N HIS A 186 30.89 -7.11 -10.36
CA HIS A 186 31.47 -6.59 -11.60
C HIS A 186 31.28 -5.07 -11.70
N MET A 187 30.09 -4.55 -11.40
CA MET A 187 29.87 -3.09 -11.38
C MET A 187 30.72 -2.37 -10.34
N GLN A 188 30.94 -2.94 -9.13
CA GLN A 188 31.83 -2.34 -8.14
C GLN A 188 33.31 -2.39 -8.53
N THR A 189 33.74 -3.45 -9.23
CA THR A 189 35.11 -3.58 -9.72
C THR A 189 35.36 -2.69 -10.94
N GLU A 190 34.38 -2.53 -11.83
CA GLU A 190 34.41 -1.59 -12.94
C GLU A 190 34.35 -0.13 -12.48
N ALA A 191 33.55 0.20 -11.46
CA ALA A 191 33.53 1.55 -10.88
C ALA A 191 34.88 1.92 -10.23
N ARG A 192 35.58 0.94 -9.62
CA ARG A 192 36.95 1.14 -9.12
C ARG A 192 37.98 1.28 -10.24
N ARG A 193 37.78 0.63 -11.39
CA ARG A 193 38.67 0.77 -12.57
C ARG A 193 38.43 2.08 -13.33
N ARG A 194 37.20 2.57 -13.41
CA ARG A 194 36.85 3.86 -14.02
C ARG A 194 37.25 5.07 -13.15
N GLY A 195 37.51 4.87 -11.86
CA GLY A 195 38.00 5.91 -10.96
C GLY A 195 39.46 6.35 -11.17
N SER A 196 40.22 5.73 -12.09
CA SER A 196 41.61 6.13 -12.39
C SER A 196 41.86 6.56 -13.84
N SER A 197 40.85 6.63 -14.70
CA SER A 197 41.04 7.03 -16.09
C SER A 197 39.72 7.38 -16.74
N ILE A 198 39.22 8.61 -16.54
CA ILE A 198 38.29 9.27 -17.46
C ILE A 198 38.55 10.78 -17.39
N GLU A 199 39.50 11.26 -18.21
CA GLU A 199 39.24 12.48 -18.97
C GLU A 199 38.68 12.04 -20.33
N ALA A 200 37.85 12.92 -20.90
CA ALA A 200 37.21 12.86 -22.22
C ALA A 200 35.87 12.10 -22.34
N ASP A 201 34.88 12.92 -22.72
CA ASP A 201 33.70 12.61 -23.51
C ASP A 201 32.54 11.82 -22.91
N ALA A 202 31.64 12.55 -22.24
CA ALA A 202 30.21 12.28 -22.28
C ALA A 202 29.41 13.57 -21.99
N SER A 203 28.94 14.20 -23.05
CA SER A 203 27.69 14.98 -23.01
C SER A 203 26.58 14.04 -22.57
N ILE A 204 26.01 14.21 -21.37
CA ILE A 204 24.67 13.77 -20.91
C ILE A 204 24.50 14.27 -19.45
N VAL A 205 23.52 15.15 -19.25
CA VAL A 205 22.94 15.66 -17.98
C VAL A 205 23.95 16.09 -16.89
N SER A 206 23.94 17.39 -16.59
CA SER A 206 24.68 18.02 -15.49
C SER A 206 24.62 17.18 -14.20
N PRO A 207 25.78 16.75 -13.63
CA PRO A 207 25.84 16.06 -12.35
C PRO A 207 25.11 16.81 -11.22
N ALA A 208 24.94 18.13 -11.35
CA ALA A 208 24.22 18.95 -10.37
C ALA A 208 22.71 18.65 -10.35
N GLU A 209 22.08 18.35 -11.49
CA GLU A 209 20.63 18.09 -11.56
C GLU A 209 20.27 16.72 -10.95
N VAL A 210 21.13 15.72 -11.15
CA VAL A 210 20.97 14.39 -10.53
C VAL A 210 21.15 14.47 -9.01
N VAL A 211 22.11 15.28 -8.54
CA VAL A 211 22.31 15.53 -7.10
C VAL A 211 21.14 16.29 -6.50
N GLU A 212 20.55 17.26 -7.22
CA GLU A 212 19.40 18.02 -6.74
C GLU A 212 18.13 17.14 -6.65
N GLN A 213 17.89 16.28 -7.64
CA GLN A 213 16.80 15.31 -7.59
C GLN A 213 16.98 14.28 -6.48
N ALA A 214 18.20 13.80 -6.25
CA ALA A 214 18.51 12.91 -5.14
C ALA A 214 18.29 13.58 -3.77
N GLN A 215 18.66 14.86 -3.62
CA GLN A 215 18.42 15.63 -2.41
C GLN A 215 16.94 15.90 -2.16
N LYS A 216 16.16 16.18 -3.21
CA LYS A 216 14.69 16.32 -3.13
C LYS A 216 14.04 14.99 -2.70
N ALA A 217 14.38 13.88 -3.35
CA ALA A 217 13.89 12.56 -2.98
C ALA A 217 14.26 12.17 -1.53
N MET A 218 15.46 12.56 -1.06
CA MET A 218 15.89 12.31 0.31
C MET A 218 15.09 13.14 1.33
N LYS A 219 14.76 14.40 1.01
CA LYS A 219 13.89 15.26 1.84
C LYS A 219 12.46 14.72 1.88
N ASP A 220 11.91 14.30 0.75
CA ASP A 220 10.57 13.73 0.67
C ASP A 220 10.50 12.40 1.45
N ALA A 221 11.53 11.55 1.33
CA ALA A 221 11.64 10.32 2.12
C ALA A 221 11.75 10.60 3.63
N ALA A 222 12.45 11.66 4.03
CA ALA A 222 12.53 12.07 5.42
C ALA A 222 11.17 12.58 5.95
N ALA A 223 10.44 13.36 5.16
CA ALA A 223 9.10 13.84 5.50
C ALA A 223 8.08 12.69 5.64
N VAL A 224 8.14 11.69 4.75
CA VAL A 224 7.29 10.50 4.85
C VAL A 224 7.64 9.65 6.07
N ARG A 225 8.92 9.57 6.45
CA ARG A 225 9.35 8.89 7.68
C ARG A 225 8.82 9.60 8.93
N SER A 226 8.94 10.92 9.01
CA SER A 226 8.41 11.68 10.16
C SER A 226 6.89 11.56 10.27
N GLN A 227 6.17 11.57 9.14
CA GLN A 227 4.72 11.32 9.12
C GLN A 227 4.37 9.91 9.60
N ASN A 228 5.14 8.89 9.23
CA ASN A 228 4.93 7.53 9.73
C ASN A 228 5.16 7.43 11.25
N ASP A 229 6.18 8.09 11.77
CA ASP A 229 6.47 8.09 13.20
C ASP A 229 5.38 8.85 13.98
N GLU A 230 4.85 9.95 13.44
CA GLU A 230 3.71 10.66 14.01
C GLU A 230 2.42 9.82 14.01
N LEU A 231 2.15 9.08 12.93
CA LEU A 231 1.00 8.17 12.85
C LEU A 231 1.12 6.99 13.84
N LYS A 232 2.33 6.44 14.02
CA LYS A 232 2.58 5.40 15.04
C LYS A 232 2.35 5.95 16.44
N HIS A 233 2.82 7.16 16.73
CA HIS A 233 2.59 7.81 18.02
C HIS A 233 1.09 8.03 18.27
N LYS A 234 0.34 8.54 17.27
CA LYS A 234 -1.12 8.72 17.37
C LYS A 234 -1.84 7.39 17.62
N LEU A 235 -1.45 6.31 16.95
CA LEU A 235 -2.01 4.98 17.19
C LEU A 235 -1.74 4.48 18.61
N GLU A 236 -0.54 4.73 19.14
CA GLU A 236 -0.20 4.29 20.50
C GLU A 236 -0.96 5.11 21.56
N VAL A 237 -1.09 6.42 21.38
CA VAL A 237 -1.93 7.27 22.24
C VAL A 237 -3.38 6.78 22.22
N GLN A 238 -3.96 6.54 21.04
CA GLN A 238 -5.33 6.03 20.92
C GLN A 238 -5.49 4.64 21.55
N ARG A 239 -4.48 3.76 21.50
CA ARG A 239 -4.51 2.47 22.18
C ARG A 239 -4.53 2.63 23.69
N ILE A 240 -3.70 3.51 24.22
CA ILE A 240 -3.66 3.81 25.66
C ILE A 240 -5.00 4.40 26.11
N GLU A 241 -5.56 5.37 25.37
CA GLU A 241 -6.88 5.95 25.64
C GLU A 241 -7.98 4.89 25.60
N ASN A 242 -8.01 4.03 24.57
CA ASN A 242 -8.99 2.93 24.50
C ASN A 242 -8.85 1.96 25.67
N ASN A 243 -7.63 1.66 26.10
CA ASN A 243 -7.40 0.81 27.27
C ASN A 243 -7.87 1.49 28.57
N GLN A 244 -7.61 2.79 28.72
CA GLN A 244 -8.10 3.57 29.86
C GLN A 244 -9.63 3.61 29.87
N LEU A 245 -10.28 3.90 28.73
CA LEU A 245 -11.73 3.88 28.59
C LEU A 245 -12.30 2.49 28.88
N ASN A 246 -11.66 1.43 28.39
CA ASN A 246 -12.07 0.07 28.74
C ASN A 246 -11.93 -0.21 30.24
N THR A 247 -10.89 0.31 30.90
CA THR A 247 -10.73 0.13 32.35
C THR A 247 -11.72 0.95 33.16
N THR A 248 -12.07 2.17 32.74
CA THR A 248 -13.12 2.97 33.40
C THR A 248 -14.49 2.34 33.20
N LEU A 249 -14.80 1.90 31.98
CA LEU A 249 -16.04 1.17 31.68
C LEU A 249 -16.16 -0.13 32.49
N LYS A 250 -15.07 -0.89 32.66
CA LYS A 250 -15.05 -2.07 33.53
C LYS A 250 -15.32 -1.71 35.00
N ARG A 251 -14.78 -0.60 35.49
CA ARG A 251 -15.03 -0.12 36.86
C ARG A 251 -16.48 0.36 37.05
N GLU A 252 -17.08 0.99 36.04
CA GLU A 252 -18.46 1.49 36.10
C GLU A 252 -19.52 0.38 35.93
N ILE A 253 -19.23 -0.62 35.10
CA ILE A 253 -20.17 -1.70 34.77
C ILE A 253 -20.01 -2.90 35.71
N GLY A 254 -18.86 -3.01 36.41
CA GLY A 254 -18.46 -4.15 37.23
C GLY A 254 -17.77 -5.23 36.40
N ASP A 255 -16.79 -5.93 37.01
CA ASP A 255 -16.05 -7.00 36.35
C ASP A 255 -16.91 -8.27 36.19
N GLY A 256 -17.02 -8.77 34.94
CA GLY A 256 -17.67 -10.04 34.63
C GLY A 256 -18.39 -10.06 33.28
N ASP A 257 -19.04 -11.18 32.96
CA ASP A 257 -19.73 -11.50 31.70
C ASP A 257 -20.65 -10.38 31.16
N LEU A 258 -21.09 -9.46 32.02
CA LEU A 258 -21.84 -8.26 31.67
C LEU A 258 -21.06 -7.26 30.80
N PHE A 259 -19.76 -7.05 31.05
CA PHE A 259 -18.93 -6.16 30.23
C PHE A 259 -18.71 -6.74 28.83
N ASN A 260 -18.36 -8.04 28.77
CA ASN A 260 -18.16 -8.74 27.50
C ASN A 260 -19.47 -8.87 26.71
N ALA A 261 -20.60 -9.12 27.38
CA ALA A 261 -21.92 -9.17 26.74
C ALA A 261 -22.45 -7.79 26.31
N ALA A 262 -22.00 -6.70 26.95
CA ALA A 262 -22.30 -5.33 26.53
C ALA A 262 -21.52 -4.95 25.26
N ILE A 263 -20.22 -5.26 25.19
CA ILE A 263 -19.39 -5.05 23.99
C ILE A 263 -19.84 -5.93 22.83
N ALA A 264 -20.19 -7.20 23.11
CA ALA A 264 -20.66 -8.14 22.09
C ALA A 264 -22.14 -7.92 21.67
N GLY A 265 -22.86 -7.01 22.32
CA GLY A 265 -24.28 -6.72 22.04
C GLY A 265 -25.27 -7.85 22.36
N GLU A 266 -24.81 -9.00 22.87
CA GLU A 266 -25.64 -10.19 23.12
C GLU A 266 -26.39 -10.15 24.47
N GLY A 267 -26.07 -9.22 25.38
CA GLY A 267 -26.72 -9.13 26.71
C GLY A 267 -27.86 -8.10 26.87
N TRP A 268 -27.86 -7.02 26.08
CA TRP A 268 -28.81 -5.91 26.26
C TRP A 268 -30.23 -6.22 25.80
N ARG A 269 -30.42 -7.16 24.86
CA ARG A 269 -31.75 -7.56 24.40
C ARG A 269 -32.54 -8.29 25.50
N GLY A 270 -31.87 -9.09 26.33
CA GLY A 270 -32.49 -9.79 27.47
C GLY A 270 -32.86 -8.86 28.62
N ARG A 271 -31.99 -7.92 29.00
CA ARG A 271 -32.30 -6.91 30.03
C ARG A 271 -33.41 -5.96 29.59
N ALA A 272 -33.40 -5.48 28.34
CA ALA A 272 -34.47 -4.62 27.83
C ALA A 272 -35.83 -5.36 27.82
N GLN A 273 -35.83 -6.65 27.48
CA GLN A 273 -37.01 -7.51 27.58
C GLN A 273 -37.45 -7.69 29.04
N GLN A 274 -36.54 -7.96 29.98
CA GLN A 274 -36.85 -8.06 31.41
C GLN A 274 -37.41 -6.76 31.98
N ILE A 275 -36.83 -5.60 31.64
CA ILE A 275 -37.34 -4.28 32.05
C ILE A 275 -38.74 -4.05 31.49
N THR A 276 -38.99 -4.42 30.24
CA THR A 276 -40.32 -4.29 29.63
C THR A 276 -41.34 -5.21 30.32
N LEU A 277 -40.94 -6.43 30.65
CA LEU A 277 -41.76 -7.40 31.36
C LEU A 277 -42.04 -6.97 32.81
N LEU A 278 -41.06 -6.40 33.50
CA LEU A 278 -41.25 -5.85 34.84
C LEU A 278 -42.14 -4.60 34.80
N LYS A 279 -41.95 -3.69 33.85
CA LYS A 279 -42.81 -2.51 33.67
C LYS A 279 -44.27 -2.89 33.40
N THR A 280 -44.50 -3.92 32.58
CA THR A 280 -45.87 -4.41 32.31
C THR A 280 -46.49 -5.05 33.53
N LYS A 281 -45.72 -5.80 34.34
CA LYS A 281 -46.16 -6.34 35.64
C LYS A 281 -46.49 -5.23 36.64
N VAL A 282 -45.63 -4.23 36.80
CA VAL A 282 -45.87 -3.07 37.67
C VAL A 282 -47.16 -2.35 37.25
N LYS A 283 -47.33 -2.03 35.95
CA LYS A 283 -48.57 -1.42 35.45
C LYS A 283 -49.81 -2.29 35.61
N ARG A 284 -49.67 -3.61 35.69
CA ARG A 284 -50.78 -4.53 35.96
C ARG A 284 -51.15 -4.48 37.44
N LEU A 285 -50.16 -4.59 38.32
CA LEU A 285 -50.34 -4.50 39.77
C LEU A 285 -50.87 -3.13 40.20
N GLU A 286 -50.40 -2.04 39.59
CA GLU A 286 -50.94 -0.69 39.81
C GLU A 286 -52.42 -0.59 39.41
N ARG A 287 -52.82 -1.23 38.30
CA ARG A 287 -54.23 -1.31 37.90
C ARG A 287 -55.05 -2.20 38.83
N GLU A 288 -54.49 -3.32 39.28
CA GLU A 288 -55.14 -4.22 40.25
C GLU A 288 -55.32 -3.54 41.61
N LEU A 289 -54.36 -2.74 42.07
CA LEU A 289 -54.50 -1.93 43.29
C LEU A 289 -55.53 -0.81 43.10
N ARG A 290 -55.56 -0.18 41.93
CA ARG A 290 -56.53 0.88 41.61
C ARG A 290 -57.96 0.36 41.44
N ASN A 291 -58.12 -0.88 40.97
CA ASN A 291 -59.43 -1.51 40.72
C ASN A 291 -59.90 -2.38 41.90
N GLY A 292 -58.97 -2.96 42.68
CA GLY A 292 -59.23 -3.78 43.86
C GLY A 292 -59.28 -2.97 45.17
N GLY A 293 -58.87 -1.71 45.16
CA GLY A 293 -59.08 -0.76 46.25
C GLY A 293 -60.52 -0.25 46.30
N HIS A 294 -61.49 -1.14 46.58
CA HIS A 294 -62.87 -0.74 46.84
C HIS A 294 -63.02 -0.40 48.33
N GLY A 295 -63.14 0.90 48.65
CA GLY A 295 -63.69 1.35 49.93
C GLY A 295 -63.00 2.54 50.60
N SER A 296 -63.15 3.74 50.05
CA SER A 296 -63.32 4.94 50.89
C SER A 296 -64.03 6.05 50.09
N PRO A 297 -65.30 6.36 50.38
CA PRO A 297 -66.01 7.48 49.78
C PRO A 297 -65.82 8.72 50.65
N GLY A 298 -64.98 9.63 50.17
CA GLY A 298 -64.73 10.94 50.78
C GLY A 298 -63.39 11.44 50.25
N THR A 299 -63.23 12.60 49.66
CA THR A 299 -63.93 13.85 49.83
C THR A 299 -63.44 14.75 48.67
N GLN A 300 -64.36 15.49 48.06
CA GLN A 300 -64.16 16.76 47.37
C GLN A 300 -62.75 17.09 46.83
N ASN A 301 -62.48 16.83 45.55
CA ASN A 301 -61.39 17.55 44.83
C ASN A 301 -61.56 17.57 43.30
N PHE A 302 -62.79 17.77 42.83
CA PHE A 302 -63.13 17.75 41.40
C PHE A 302 -62.63 18.99 40.61
N GLN A 303 -61.85 19.89 41.24
CA GLN A 303 -61.20 21.02 40.57
C GLN A 303 -59.74 20.76 40.17
N ARG A 304 -59.09 19.67 40.62
CA ARG A 304 -57.69 19.33 40.22
C ARG A 304 -57.55 18.65 38.86
N SER A 305 -58.66 18.32 38.18
CA SER A 305 -58.63 17.60 36.90
C SER A 305 -58.32 18.51 35.68
N ARG A 306 -58.38 19.84 35.84
CA ARG A 306 -57.94 20.80 34.81
C ARG A 306 -56.42 20.94 34.74
N ASP A 307 -55.74 20.95 35.89
CA ASP A 307 -54.27 21.05 35.94
C ASP A 307 -53.57 19.74 35.50
N ALA A 308 -54.18 18.58 35.76
CA ALA A 308 -53.66 17.29 35.28
C ALA A 308 -53.59 17.22 33.75
N LYS A 309 -54.58 17.79 33.05
CA LYS A 309 -54.58 17.88 31.57
C LYS A 309 -53.50 18.82 31.03
N ASP A 310 -53.11 19.85 31.78
CA ASP A 310 -52.00 20.75 31.42
C ASP A 310 -50.65 20.02 31.57
N VAL A 311 -50.47 19.24 32.66
CA VAL A 311 -49.25 18.43 32.84
C VAL A 311 -49.10 17.38 31.73
N ASP A 312 -50.18 16.69 31.37
CA ASP A 312 -50.17 15.71 30.27
C ASP A 312 -49.88 16.37 28.92
N ALA A 313 -50.49 17.52 28.63
CA ALA A 313 -50.23 18.28 27.41
C ALA A 313 -48.77 18.76 27.31
N ARG A 314 -48.17 19.22 28.42
CA ARG A 314 -46.75 19.60 28.49
C ARG A 314 -45.84 18.38 28.32
N ALA A 315 -46.18 17.25 28.93
CA ALA A 315 -45.43 16.00 28.77
C ALA A 315 -45.49 15.51 27.31
N GLU A 316 -46.64 15.57 26.66
CA GLU A 316 -46.77 15.25 25.24
C GLU A 316 -45.96 16.18 24.35
N ALA A 317 -46.00 17.49 24.60
CA ALA A 317 -45.20 18.47 23.86
C ALA A 317 -43.69 18.21 24.02
N HIS A 318 -43.25 17.86 25.23
CA HIS A 318 -41.87 17.51 25.52
C HIS A 318 -41.44 16.18 24.87
N VAL A 319 -42.29 15.15 24.88
CA VAL A 319 -42.02 13.89 24.18
C VAL A 319 -41.96 14.12 22.66
N LYS A 320 -42.84 14.95 22.11
CA LYS A 320 -42.82 15.36 20.70
C LYS A 320 -41.51 16.09 20.38
N SER A 321 -41.09 17.08 21.18
CA SER A 321 -39.84 17.81 20.94
C SER A 321 -38.59 16.91 21.00
N ILE A 322 -38.53 15.98 21.96
CA ILE A 322 -37.46 14.98 22.03
C ILE A 322 -37.50 14.06 20.81
N SER A 323 -38.69 13.64 20.37
CA SER A 323 -38.83 12.77 19.20
C SER A 323 -38.37 13.45 17.91
N THR A 324 -38.71 14.73 17.71
CA THR A 324 -38.29 15.50 16.53
C THR A 324 -36.80 15.79 16.57
N ALA A 325 -36.23 16.14 17.75
CA ALA A 325 -34.80 16.34 17.91
C ALA A 325 -34.02 15.04 17.62
N ARG A 326 -34.50 13.90 18.11
CA ARG A 326 -33.92 12.58 17.81
C ARG A 326 -34.02 12.23 16.34
N GLN A 327 -35.15 12.51 15.68
CA GLN A 327 -35.31 12.28 14.24
C GLN A 327 -34.37 13.17 13.43
N ALA A 328 -34.18 14.44 13.80
CA ALA A 328 -33.24 15.34 13.16
C ALA A 328 -31.78 14.85 13.29
N LEU A 329 -31.38 14.41 14.49
CA LEU A 329 -30.05 13.86 14.72
C LEU A 329 -29.82 12.54 13.95
N LEU A 330 -30.85 11.68 13.84
CA LEU A 330 -30.75 10.47 13.02
C LEU A 330 -30.68 10.80 11.52
N ALA A 331 -31.34 11.87 11.06
CA ALA A 331 -31.24 12.35 9.69
C ALA A 331 -29.83 12.88 9.40
N SER A 332 -29.27 13.73 10.27
CA SER A 332 -27.91 14.26 10.10
C SER A 332 -26.86 13.14 10.10
N GLN A 333 -26.96 12.17 11.02
CA GLN A 333 -26.05 11.02 11.04
C GLN A 333 -26.14 10.17 9.77
N ARG A 334 -27.34 10.03 9.17
CA ARG A 334 -27.51 9.30 7.90
C ARG A 334 -26.87 10.05 6.74
N GLU A 335 -27.00 11.37 6.72
CA GLU A 335 -26.35 12.23 5.72
C GLU A 335 -24.83 12.16 5.85
N GLU A 336 -24.27 12.26 7.07
CA GLU A 336 -22.84 12.10 7.33
C GLU A 336 -22.33 10.71 6.88
N ILE A 337 -23.05 9.63 7.21
CA ILE A 337 -22.69 8.28 6.76
C ILE A 337 -22.73 8.18 5.22
N ALA A 338 -23.69 8.84 4.56
CA ALA A 338 -23.78 8.84 3.11
C ALA A 338 -22.62 9.62 2.47
N GLN A 339 -22.26 10.78 3.02
CA GLN A 339 -21.11 11.59 2.59
C GLN A 339 -19.80 10.82 2.76
N LEU A 340 -19.53 10.26 3.95
CA LEU A 340 -18.32 9.48 4.21
C LEU A 340 -18.20 8.25 3.29
N LYS A 341 -19.32 7.61 2.93
CA LYS A 341 -19.33 6.51 1.95
C LYS A 341 -19.01 6.99 0.53
N ALA A 342 -19.50 8.17 0.14
CA ALA A 342 -19.19 8.76 -1.16
C ALA A 342 -17.70 9.12 -1.26
N GLU A 343 -17.13 9.76 -0.23
CA GLU A 343 -15.70 10.07 -0.13
C GLU A 343 -14.83 8.80 -0.13
N GLN A 344 -15.26 7.75 0.58
CA GLN A 344 -14.58 6.46 0.56
C GLN A 344 -14.58 5.85 -0.85
N LYS A 345 -15.69 5.95 -1.59
CA LYS A 345 -15.77 5.45 -2.97
C LYS A 345 -14.85 6.25 -3.89
N GLU A 346 -14.85 7.58 -3.78
CA GLU A 346 -14.01 8.45 -4.58
C GLU A 346 -12.52 8.20 -4.32
N SER A 347 -12.11 8.11 -3.06
CA SER A 347 -10.72 7.81 -2.68
C SER A 347 -10.27 6.44 -3.21
N ARG A 348 -11.13 5.41 -3.17
CA ARG A 348 -10.85 4.11 -3.81
C ARG A 348 -10.64 4.24 -5.32
N GLN A 349 -11.51 4.96 -6.02
CA GLN A 349 -11.36 5.20 -7.46
C GLN A 349 -10.04 5.92 -7.79
N ARG A 350 -9.64 6.92 -6.98
CA ARG A 350 -8.35 7.61 -7.13
C ARG A 350 -7.16 6.66 -6.94
N LEU A 351 -7.23 5.76 -5.95
CA LEU A 351 -6.17 4.77 -5.70
C LEU A 351 -6.08 3.74 -6.84
N ASP A 352 -7.22 3.27 -7.35
CA ASP A 352 -7.23 2.31 -8.47
C ASP A 352 -6.70 2.94 -9.76
N ALA A 353 -7.04 4.20 -10.03
CA ALA A 353 -6.47 4.97 -11.14
C ALA A 353 -4.95 5.22 -10.97
N ALA A 354 -4.47 5.47 -9.74
CA ALA A 354 -3.03 5.59 -9.49
C ALA A 354 -2.30 4.25 -9.67
N ARG A 355 -2.91 3.14 -9.24
CA ARG A 355 -2.37 1.79 -9.42
C ARG A 355 -2.26 1.40 -10.89
N SER A 356 -3.27 1.70 -11.71
CA SER A 356 -3.20 1.42 -13.16
C SER A 356 -2.08 2.21 -13.83
N ARG A 357 -1.91 3.49 -13.49
CA ARG A 357 -0.78 4.33 -13.97
C ARG A 357 0.58 3.80 -13.53
N LEU A 358 0.68 3.34 -12.29
CA LEU A 358 1.91 2.73 -11.78
C LEU A 358 2.24 1.44 -12.54
N SER A 359 1.24 0.60 -12.78
CA SER A 359 1.40 -0.63 -13.56
C SER A 359 1.87 -0.34 -14.99
N THR A 360 1.26 0.62 -15.69
CA THR A 360 1.72 1.02 -17.04
C THR A 360 3.15 1.55 -17.00
N ALA A 361 3.49 2.42 -16.05
CA ALA A 361 4.84 2.95 -15.91
C ALA A 361 5.88 1.85 -15.62
N GLN A 362 5.52 0.84 -14.82
CA GLN A 362 6.38 -0.32 -14.56
C GLN A 362 6.60 -1.15 -15.82
N THR A 363 5.55 -1.41 -16.61
CA THR A 363 5.68 -2.13 -17.89
C THR A 363 6.55 -1.37 -18.89
N ASP A 364 6.43 -0.05 -18.98
CA ASP A 364 7.28 0.79 -19.83
C ASP A 364 8.73 0.79 -19.36
N ALA A 365 8.97 0.91 -18.06
CA ALA A 365 10.32 0.81 -17.50
C ALA A 365 10.97 -0.56 -17.80
N ALA A 366 10.20 -1.64 -17.71
CA ALA A 366 10.67 -2.98 -18.09
C ALA A 366 10.99 -3.07 -19.59
N ARG A 367 10.12 -2.52 -20.45
CA ARG A 367 10.32 -2.46 -21.90
C ARG A 367 11.58 -1.67 -22.28
N LEU A 368 11.78 -0.49 -21.71
CA LEU A 368 12.96 0.35 -21.96
C LEU A 368 14.26 -0.33 -21.50
N ARG A 369 14.25 -1.02 -20.35
CA ARG A 369 15.41 -1.84 -19.93
C ARG A 369 15.69 -2.97 -20.91
N GLY A 370 14.67 -3.62 -21.45
CA GLY A 370 14.80 -4.63 -22.50
C GLY A 370 15.43 -4.05 -23.77
N GLN A 371 14.96 -2.90 -24.23
CA GLN A 371 15.52 -2.20 -25.39
C GLN A 371 16.99 -1.79 -25.17
N MET A 372 17.30 -1.26 -23.98
CA MET A 372 18.66 -0.88 -23.62
C MET A 372 19.60 -2.10 -23.58
N LYS A 373 19.13 -3.24 -23.07
CA LYS A 373 19.89 -4.50 -23.13
C LYS A 373 20.22 -4.89 -24.56
N VAL A 374 19.23 -4.84 -25.47
CA VAL A 374 19.47 -5.16 -26.89
C VAL A 374 20.47 -4.20 -27.54
N MET A 375 20.45 -2.91 -27.19
CA MET A 375 21.45 -1.96 -27.72
C MET A 375 22.85 -2.23 -27.20
N ILE A 376 23.00 -2.63 -25.93
CA ILE A 376 24.28 -3.05 -25.35
C ILE A 376 24.77 -4.31 -26.05
N ASP A 377 23.91 -5.33 -26.21
CA ASP A 377 24.28 -6.57 -26.90
C ASP A 377 24.73 -6.28 -28.36
N LYS A 378 24.09 -5.31 -29.04
CA LYS A 378 24.52 -4.85 -30.38
C LYS A 378 25.88 -4.14 -30.35
N ALA A 379 26.10 -3.25 -29.39
CA ALA A 379 27.38 -2.56 -29.23
C ALA A 379 28.52 -3.56 -28.98
N ASP A 380 28.29 -4.59 -28.16
CA ASP A 380 29.26 -5.65 -27.90
C ASP A 380 29.57 -6.46 -29.18
N THR A 381 28.55 -6.73 -30.03
CA THR A 381 28.77 -7.39 -31.33
C THR A 381 29.52 -6.49 -32.31
N ASP A 382 29.23 -5.19 -32.34
CA ASP A 382 29.92 -4.22 -33.19
C ASP A 382 31.38 -4.07 -32.76
N ASP A 383 31.66 -4.02 -31.45
CA ASP A 383 33.01 -3.98 -30.90
C ASP A 383 33.81 -5.24 -31.26
N SER A 384 33.18 -6.41 -31.22
CA SER A 384 33.80 -7.68 -31.63
C SER A 384 34.14 -7.67 -33.12
N LEU A 385 33.23 -7.18 -33.97
CA LEU A 385 33.48 -7.02 -35.40
C LEU A 385 34.60 -6.02 -35.68
N ILE A 386 34.64 -4.89 -34.97
CA ILE A 386 35.70 -3.89 -35.09
C ILE A 386 37.06 -4.49 -34.72
N GLN A 387 37.13 -5.33 -33.67
CA GLN A 387 38.35 -6.02 -33.29
C GLN A 387 38.84 -6.96 -34.40
N GLU A 388 37.95 -7.76 -34.98
CA GLU A 388 38.28 -8.66 -36.09
C GLU A 388 38.78 -7.90 -37.32
N LEU A 389 38.11 -6.82 -37.70
CA LEU A 389 38.53 -5.96 -38.82
C LEU A 389 39.88 -5.29 -38.56
N ARG A 390 40.14 -4.84 -37.32
CA ARG A 390 41.45 -4.29 -36.93
C ARG A 390 42.55 -5.34 -37.01
N GLU A 391 42.25 -6.59 -36.64
CA GLU A 391 43.19 -7.69 -36.73
C GLU A 391 43.53 -8.01 -38.20
N GLN A 392 42.53 -8.09 -39.07
CA GLN A 392 42.71 -8.28 -40.52
C GLN A 392 43.51 -7.13 -41.16
N LEU A 393 43.23 -5.88 -40.80
CA LEU A 393 44.02 -4.72 -41.26
C LEU A 393 45.46 -4.80 -40.77
N SER A 394 45.68 -5.25 -39.53
CA SER A 394 47.02 -5.45 -39.00
C SER A 394 47.78 -6.56 -39.75
N GLN A 395 47.10 -7.65 -40.10
CA GLN A 395 47.66 -8.79 -40.81
C GLN A 395 48.02 -8.43 -42.25
N THR A 396 47.12 -7.75 -42.96
CA THR A 396 47.36 -7.25 -44.33
C THR A 396 48.48 -6.22 -44.37
N ARG A 397 48.55 -5.31 -43.38
CA ARG A 397 49.66 -4.35 -43.28
C ARG A 397 50.99 -5.02 -42.96
N ARG A 398 51.01 -6.09 -42.15
CA ARG A 398 52.22 -6.92 -41.94
C ARG A 398 52.64 -7.62 -43.24
N ALA A 399 51.70 -8.22 -43.96
CA ALA A 399 51.97 -8.87 -45.24
C ALA A 399 52.51 -7.87 -46.29
N ALA A 400 51.89 -6.68 -46.40
CA ALA A 400 52.35 -5.63 -47.30
C ALA A 400 53.69 -5.00 -46.85
N GLY A 401 53.91 -4.84 -45.54
CA GLY A 401 55.18 -4.37 -44.97
C GLY A 401 56.33 -5.36 -45.14
N MET A 402 56.05 -6.67 -45.16
CA MET A 402 57.02 -7.71 -45.49
C MET A 402 57.29 -7.81 -47.01
N GLY A 403 56.36 -7.36 -47.86
CA GLY A 403 56.57 -7.23 -49.31
C GLY A 403 57.25 -5.92 -49.76
N GLY A 404 57.24 -4.87 -48.92
CA GLY A 404 57.81 -3.55 -49.24
C GLY A 404 59.31 -3.39 -49.03
N GLY A 405 59.99 -4.39 -48.46
CA GLY A 405 61.44 -4.38 -48.24
C GLY A 405 62.29 -4.83 -49.44
N SER A 406 61.68 -5.19 -50.57
CA SER A 406 62.41 -5.70 -51.75
C SER A 406 61.89 -5.19 -53.10
N ILE A 407 61.19 -4.05 -53.13
CA ILE A 407 60.74 -3.43 -54.39
C ILE A 407 61.02 -1.92 -54.33
N ALA A 408 62.30 -1.57 -54.38
CA ALA A 408 62.79 -0.23 -54.67
C ALA A 408 63.73 -0.21 -55.89
N LEU A 409 63.65 -1.23 -56.75
CA LEU A 409 64.35 -1.27 -58.03
C LEU A 409 63.42 -1.90 -59.07
N ALA A 410 63.32 -1.20 -60.20
CA ALA A 410 62.58 -1.58 -61.40
C ALA A 410 61.04 -1.50 -61.32
N LEU A 411 60.50 -0.33 -61.69
CA LEU A 411 59.42 -0.31 -62.66
C LEU A 411 59.37 1.05 -63.38
N GLY A 412 60.24 1.15 -64.38
CA GLY A 412 59.89 1.84 -65.61
C GLY A 412 59.28 0.83 -66.57
N SER A 413 58.24 1.27 -67.28
CA SER A 413 57.81 0.77 -68.59
C SER A 413 56.98 -0.52 -68.68
N THR A 414 55.99 -0.43 -69.59
CA THR A 414 55.14 -1.47 -70.20
C THR A 414 54.04 -2.03 -69.28
N GLY A 415 52.75 -2.06 -69.61
CA GLY A 415 52.10 -2.14 -70.92
C GLY A 415 51.52 -3.55 -71.10
N GLY A 416 50.20 -3.68 -71.24
CA GLY A 416 49.58 -4.85 -71.87
C GLY A 416 48.81 -5.82 -70.98
N SER A 417 47.50 -5.83 -71.19
CA SER A 417 46.55 -6.95 -71.31
C SER A 417 46.91 -8.37 -70.85
N SER A 418 45.87 -8.99 -70.26
CA SER A 418 45.24 -10.27 -70.65
C SER A 418 45.08 -11.32 -69.54
N SER A 419 43.82 -11.79 -69.43
CA SER A 419 43.35 -13.16 -69.16
C SER A 419 44.08 -14.09 -68.17
N GLY A 420 43.29 -14.73 -67.31
CA GLY A 420 43.53 -16.14 -66.97
C GLY A 420 43.31 -16.58 -65.52
N ALA A 421 42.10 -17.06 -65.25
CA ALA A 421 41.75 -18.31 -64.55
C ALA A 421 42.27 -18.67 -63.12
N SER A 422 41.26 -19.02 -62.28
CA SER A 422 41.22 -20.06 -61.21
C SER A 422 41.72 -19.70 -59.79
N PRO A 423 41.26 -20.39 -58.70
CA PRO A 423 40.28 -21.49 -58.59
C PRO A 423 39.14 -21.28 -57.56
N LYS A 424 38.11 -22.13 -57.67
CA LYS A 424 37.07 -22.43 -56.68
C LYS A 424 37.69 -22.83 -55.33
N ALA A 425 37.30 -22.14 -54.25
CA ALA A 425 37.38 -22.67 -52.89
C ALA A 425 36.00 -22.52 -52.24
N ALA A 426 35.40 -23.66 -51.93
CA ALA A 426 34.14 -23.77 -51.21
C ALA A 426 34.34 -23.32 -49.76
N SER A 427 33.60 -22.31 -49.32
CA SER A 427 33.37 -22.04 -47.90
C SER A 427 31.87 -21.93 -47.64
N HIS A 428 31.45 -22.59 -46.57
CA HIS A 428 30.07 -22.79 -46.18
C HIS A 428 29.32 -21.47 -46.00
N GLY A 429 28.27 -21.29 -46.79
CA GLY A 429 27.31 -20.20 -46.66
C GLY A 429 26.48 -20.36 -45.40
N ALA A 430 26.80 -19.57 -44.38
CA ALA A 430 25.83 -19.18 -43.37
C ALA A 430 24.69 -18.40 -44.07
N PRO A 431 23.40 -18.60 -43.69
CA PRO A 431 22.29 -17.91 -44.32
C PRO A 431 22.32 -16.44 -43.88
N ARG A 432 23.05 -15.61 -44.64
CA ARG A 432 22.94 -14.16 -44.53
C ARG A 432 21.53 -13.80 -44.99
N SER A 433 20.66 -13.48 -44.02
CA SER A 433 19.36 -12.87 -44.26
C SER A 433 19.54 -11.42 -44.73
N SER A 434 20.11 -11.23 -45.92
CA SER A 434 20.04 -9.95 -46.60
C SER A 434 18.60 -9.75 -47.06
N LYS A 435 17.74 -9.31 -46.14
CA LYS A 435 16.44 -8.72 -46.49
C LYS A 435 16.72 -7.72 -47.60
N SER A 436 16.03 -7.87 -48.72
CA SER A 436 16.28 -7.03 -49.88
C SER A 436 16.03 -5.57 -49.47
N ASN A 437 16.68 -4.60 -50.13
CA ASN A 437 16.42 -3.19 -49.85
C ASN A 437 14.92 -2.83 -49.96
N ASP A 438 14.15 -3.60 -50.74
CA ASP A 438 12.70 -3.44 -50.86
C ASP A 438 11.96 -3.96 -49.62
N ASP A 439 12.43 -5.04 -48.99
CA ASP A 439 11.88 -5.54 -47.71
C ASP A 439 12.10 -4.53 -46.58
N LEU A 440 13.28 -3.88 -46.55
CA LEU A 440 13.59 -2.83 -45.59
C LEU A 440 12.72 -1.59 -45.82
N ARG A 441 12.50 -1.20 -47.08
CA ARG A 441 11.57 -0.11 -47.42
C ARG A 441 10.14 -0.41 -47.02
N ALA A 442 9.66 -1.64 -47.24
CA ALA A 442 8.34 -2.08 -46.82
C ALA A 442 8.19 -2.09 -45.29
N GLU A 443 9.23 -2.54 -44.57
CA GLU A 443 9.23 -2.53 -43.10
C GLU A 443 9.26 -1.10 -42.53
N ILE A 444 10.03 -0.19 -43.15
CA ILE A 444 10.02 1.23 -42.76
C ILE A 444 8.62 1.84 -42.95
N GLU A 445 7.95 1.56 -44.06
CA GLU A 445 6.56 2.04 -44.28
C GLU A 445 5.57 1.42 -43.30
N ARG A 446 5.74 0.14 -42.94
CA ARG A 446 4.96 -0.51 -41.90
C ARG A 446 5.17 0.17 -40.54
N LEU A 447 6.42 0.46 -40.17
CA LEU A 447 6.76 1.13 -38.93
C LEU A 447 6.20 2.57 -38.90
N LYS A 448 6.31 3.33 -39.99
CA LYS A 448 5.69 4.66 -40.10
C LYS A 448 4.18 4.61 -39.89
N LYS A 449 3.49 3.65 -40.49
CA LYS A 449 2.04 3.45 -40.28
C LYS A 449 1.71 3.11 -38.83
N LEU A 450 2.54 2.31 -38.17
CA LEU A 450 2.37 1.97 -36.76
C LEU A 450 2.59 3.20 -35.86
N THR A 451 3.64 3.98 -36.10
CA THR A 451 3.92 5.23 -35.36
C THR A 451 2.79 6.24 -35.55
N LYS A 452 2.25 6.36 -36.77
CA LYS A 452 1.07 7.22 -37.02
C LYS A 452 -0.14 6.78 -36.22
N ARG A 453 -0.46 5.47 -36.22
CA ARG A 453 -1.56 4.92 -35.41
C ARG A 453 -1.36 5.16 -33.91
N GLN A 454 -0.12 5.04 -33.42
CA GLN A 454 0.21 5.36 -32.03
C GLN A 454 0.01 6.85 -31.73
N GLY A 455 0.42 7.75 -32.63
CA GLY A 455 0.11 9.18 -32.56
C GLY A 455 -1.40 9.45 -32.45
N ASP A 456 -2.20 8.84 -33.33
CA ASP A 456 -3.67 9.01 -33.31
C ASP A 456 -4.33 8.47 -32.02
N VAL A 457 -3.70 7.48 -31.35
CA VAL A 457 -4.16 6.98 -30.04
C VAL A 457 -3.79 7.96 -28.94
N ILE A 458 -2.57 8.51 -28.96
CA ILE A 458 -2.11 9.53 -28.02
C ILE A 458 -3.01 10.77 -28.12
N ASP A 459 -3.29 11.28 -29.32
CA ASP A 459 -4.14 12.46 -29.51
C ASP A 459 -5.57 12.26 -28.99
N ARG A 460 -6.10 11.03 -29.08
CA ARG A 460 -7.42 10.67 -28.51
C ARG A 460 -7.37 10.64 -26.97
N GLN A 461 -6.31 10.08 -26.41
CA GLN A 461 -6.10 10.07 -24.96
C GLN A 461 -5.93 11.49 -24.42
N GLU A 462 -5.16 12.35 -25.09
CA GLU A 462 -4.96 13.76 -24.71
C GLU A 462 -6.25 14.57 -24.76
N ARG A 463 -7.10 14.35 -25.77
CA ARG A 463 -8.45 14.94 -25.81
C ARG A 463 -9.31 14.50 -24.62
N THR A 464 -9.28 13.22 -24.28
CA THR A 464 -10.03 12.66 -23.14
C THR A 464 -9.52 13.25 -21.81
N ILE A 465 -8.20 13.30 -21.62
CA ILE A 465 -7.58 13.89 -20.42
C ILE A 465 -7.91 15.38 -20.30
N SER A 466 -7.90 16.11 -21.41
CA SER A 466 -8.24 17.53 -21.43
C SER A 466 -9.72 17.76 -21.07
N GLY A 467 -10.64 16.92 -21.57
CA GLY A 467 -12.04 16.95 -21.18
C GLY A 467 -12.23 16.70 -19.69
N LEU A 468 -11.63 15.63 -19.14
CA LEU A 468 -11.68 15.32 -17.72
C LEU A 468 -11.08 16.44 -16.83
N ARG A 469 -10.04 17.13 -17.31
CA ARG A 469 -9.47 18.30 -16.60
C ARG A 469 -10.43 19.48 -16.57
N SER A 470 -11.16 19.73 -17.66
CA SER A 470 -12.20 20.77 -17.70
C SER A 470 -13.34 20.44 -16.74
N GLU A 471 -13.86 19.22 -16.78
CA GLU A 471 -14.92 18.76 -15.87
C GLU A 471 -14.49 18.87 -14.40
N LEU A 472 -13.24 18.50 -14.09
CA LEU A 472 -12.70 18.62 -12.74
C LEU A 472 -12.59 20.09 -12.29
N HIS A 473 -12.23 20.99 -13.20
CA HIS A 473 -12.22 22.42 -12.92
C HIS A 473 -13.64 22.96 -12.67
N ASP A 474 -14.64 22.51 -13.42
CA ASP A 474 -16.04 22.90 -13.24
C ASP A 474 -16.62 22.41 -11.90
N VAL A 475 -16.31 21.16 -11.52
CA VAL A 475 -16.67 20.62 -10.20
C VAL A 475 -16.00 21.40 -9.09
N GLN A 476 -14.71 21.75 -9.24
CA GLN A 476 -14.01 22.58 -8.26
C GLN A 476 -14.59 24.00 -8.15
N ALA A 477 -15.04 24.59 -9.26
CA ALA A 477 -15.72 25.87 -9.26
C ALA A 477 -17.08 25.77 -8.55
N HIS A 478 -17.84 24.70 -8.77
CA HIS A 478 -19.15 24.47 -8.13
C HIS A 478 -19.05 24.19 -6.62
N VAL A 479 -17.95 23.60 -6.16
CA VAL A 479 -17.71 23.39 -4.72
C VAL A 479 -17.28 24.68 -4.01
N ARG A 480 -16.73 25.66 -4.75
CA ARG A 480 -16.24 26.93 -4.18
C ARG A 480 -17.26 28.06 -4.20
N GLY A 481 -18.24 28.00 -5.09
CA GLY A 481 -19.38 28.95 -5.15
C GLY A 481 -20.51 28.45 -4.28
#